data_AF-A0A1C6HAD7-F1
#
_entry.id   AF-A0A1C6HAD7-F1
#
_cell.length_a   1.000
_cell.length_b   1.000
_cell.length_c   1.000
_cell.angle_alpha   90.00
_cell.angle_beta   90.00
_cell.angle_gamma   90.00
#
_symmetry.space_group_name_H-M   'P 1'
#
loop_
_entity.id
_entity.type
_entity.pdbx_description
1 polymer ?
#
loop_
_entity_poly.entity_id
_entity_poly.type
_entity_poly.pdbx_seq_one_letter_code
_entity_poly.pdbx_strand_id
1 'polypeptide(L)'
;MNESQINLDLYHKMREEQDEYRSWLLSQTPKEILAHASEYSTREDILATMCEGHLPPMLAKALLNAEQPLASVCAQWDKNDHGIYEELMEAIQSCAEKELRQSPKFMEISIYQIDLDKDHNQIAFRSSDELSRFQGSDRVESGIYNRVFQGIVDCPSLEGVYYMFNVNHPDSYTGRSLSVSDVVQVIHSPSVKPGFYFCESFGYKKIDFEPEKTRDMTHAIHVLLLEPGKVAKPALVNNTLEDMQRLVGGHIEALSLPRGGQLICNEDGKFLTLPQNRALKDEAGKVVDVLVGTCFICGAKDGEFISLTPDQMKQFKKEFQYPQKFVRRNNEIVAKDIKPHEMER
;
A
#
# COMPACT_ATOMS: atom_id res chain seq x y z
N MET A 1 8.15 2.96 14.46
CA MET A 1 7.38 1.80 14.99
C MET A 1 7.56 0.66 14.02
N ASN A 2 7.74 -0.56 14.53
CA ASN A 2 7.73 -1.76 13.69
C ASN A 2 6.32 -1.93 13.08
N GLU A 3 6.20 -2.24 11.78
CA GLU A 3 4.93 -2.36 11.07
C GLU A 3 3.99 -3.40 11.71
N SER A 4 4.56 -4.47 12.27
CA SER A 4 3.81 -5.49 13.02
C SER A 4 3.24 -4.97 14.34
N GLN A 5 3.87 -3.97 14.97
CA GLN A 5 3.40 -3.43 16.24
C GLN A 5 2.11 -2.61 16.07
N ILE A 6 1.98 -1.84 14.99
CA ILE A 6 0.81 -0.98 14.76
C ILE A 6 -0.47 -1.82 14.59
N ASN A 7 -0.39 -2.94 13.86
CA ASN A 7 -1.53 -3.84 13.70
C ASN A 7 -1.89 -4.52 15.03
N LEU A 8 -0.89 -4.91 15.84
CA LEU A 8 -1.11 -5.47 17.16
C LEU A 8 -1.78 -4.47 18.12
N ASP A 9 -1.30 -3.21 18.12
CA ASP A 9 -1.88 -2.13 18.92
C ASP A 9 -3.34 -1.85 18.52
N LEU A 10 -3.63 -1.87 17.21
CA LEU A 10 -4.99 -1.72 16.68
C LEU A 10 -5.89 -2.87 17.14
N TYR A 11 -5.42 -4.11 17.04
CA TYR A 11 -6.16 -5.28 17.51
C TYR A 11 -6.50 -5.16 19.01
N HIS A 12 -5.51 -4.80 19.84
CA HIS A 12 -5.73 -4.62 21.28
C HIS A 12 -6.74 -3.51 21.57
N LYS A 13 -6.66 -2.37 20.87
CA LYS A 13 -7.64 -1.29 21.02
C LYS A 13 -9.06 -1.73 20.65
N MET A 14 -9.23 -2.43 19.53
CA MET A 14 -10.53 -2.98 19.13
C MET A 14 -11.04 -4.02 20.15
N ARG A 15 -10.14 -4.83 20.72
CA ARG A 15 -10.49 -5.83 21.74
C ARG A 15 -10.99 -5.18 23.03
N GLU A 16 -10.30 -4.14 23.51
CA GLU A 16 -10.73 -3.34 24.66
C GLU A 16 -12.11 -2.73 24.42
N GLU A 17 -12.34 -2.16 23.23
CA GLU A 17 -13.65 -1.61 22.84
C GLU A 17 -14.77 -2.68 22.89
N GLN A 18 -14.49 -3.92 22.46
CA GLN A 18 -15.44 -5.03 22.54
C GLN A 18 -15.70 -5.47 23.99
N ASP A 19 -14.67 -5.49 24.84
CA ASP A 19 -14.83 -5.86 26.25
C ASP A 19 -15.64 -4.80 27.04
N GLU A 20 -15.49 -3.52 26.69
CA GLU A 20 -16.36 -2.43 27.19
C GLU A 20 -17.80 -2.60 26.72
N TYR A 21 -18.01 -2.87 25.43
CA TYR A 21 -19.34 -3.14 24.85
C TYR A 21 -20.02 -4.35 25.51
N ARG A 22 -19.27 -5.43 25.74
CA ARG A 22 -19.73 -6.62 26.47
C ARG A 22 -20.13 -6.28 27.91
N SER A 23 -19.31 -5.50 28.61
CA SER A 23 -19.58 -5.10 29.99
C SER A 23 -20.86 -4.26 30.08
N TRP A 24 -21.06 -3.34 29.13
CA TRP A 24 -22.30 -2.59 29.01
C TRP A 24 -23.50 -3.51 28.75
N LEU A 25 -23.42 -4.46 27.81
CA LEU A 25 -24.49 -5.41 27.48
C LEU A 25 -24.92 -6.24 28.69
N LEU A 26 -23.97 -6.70 29.51
CA LEU A 26 -24.27 -7.48 30.72
C LEU A 26 -25.07 -6.70 31.77
N SER A 27 -25.09 -5.36 31.70
CA SER A 27 -25.94 -4.53 32.56
C SER A 27 -27.33 -4.24 31.99
N GLN A 28 -27.62 -4.67 30.75
CA GLN A 28 -28.88 -4.40 30.06
C GLN A 28 -29.93 -5.49 30.30
N THR A 29 -31.17 -5.21 29.91
CA THR A 29 -32.27 -6.20 29.96
C THR A 29 -32.09 -7.33 28.94
N PRO A 30 -32.67 -8.52 29.15
CA PRO A 30 -32.60 -9.61 28.17
C PRO A 30 -33.09 -9.24 26.77
N LYS A 31 -34.10 -8.35 26.68
CA LYS A 31 -34.62 -7.86 25.39
C LYS A 31 -33.58 -7.03 24.64
N GLU A 32 -32.86 -6.17 25.37
CA GLU A 32 -31.81 -5.33 24.81
C GLU A 32 -30.61 -6.18 24.38
N ILE A 33 -30.18 -7.12 25.23
CA ILE A 33 -29.11 -8.07 24.90
C ILE A 33 -29.44 -8.82 23.60
N LEU A 34 -30.70 -9.28 23.44
CA LEU A 34 -31.12 -9.97 22.23
C LEU A 34 -31.09 -9.08 20.98
N ALA A 35 -31.42 -7.79 21.11
CA ALA A 35 -31.38 -6.83 20.00
C ALA A 35 -29.95 -6.59 19.48
N HIS A 36 -28.95 -6.73 20.36
CA HIS A 36 -27.53 -6.52 20.05
C HIS A 36 -26.77 -7.82 19.68
N ALA A 37 -27.40 -8.99 19.77
CA ALA A 37 -26.73 -10.28 19.57
C ALA A 37 -26.05 -10.42 18.19
N SER A 38 -26.70 -9.93 17.13
CA SER A 38 -26.13 -9.94 15.77
C SER A 38 -24.90 -9.04 15.66
N GLU A 39 -24.96 -7.83 16.23
CA GLU A 39 -23.85 -6.88 16.21
C GLU A 39 -22.66 -7.40 17.04
N TYR A 40 -22.94 -7.98 18.20
CA TYR A 40 -21.91 -8.59 19.03
C TYR A 40 -21.15 -9.67 18.25
N SER A 41 -21.86 -10.53 17.51
CA SER A 41 -21.23 -11.55 16.65
C SER A 41 -20.35 -10.91 15.58
N THR A 42 -20.87 -9.92 14.84
CA THR A 42 -20.10 -9.23 13.79
C THR A 42 -18.83 -8.58 14.35
N ARG A 43 -18.88 -8.02 15.56
CA ARG A 43 -17.71 -7.43 16.22
C ARG A 43 -16.65 -8.50 16.55
N GLU A 44 -17.05 -9.69 16.99
CA GLU A 44 -16.11 -10.80 17.20
C GLU A 44 -15.53 -11.31 15.87
N ASP A 45 -16.33 -11.36 14.80
CA ASP A 45 -15.87 -11.78 13.46
C ASP A 45 -14.82 -10.78 12.89
N ILE A 46 -15.03 -9.47 13.10
CA ILE A 46 -14.05 -8.43 12.77
C ILE A 46 -12.75 -8.62 13.59
N LEU A 47 -12.86 -8.90 14.89
CA LEU A 47 -11.69 -9.15 15.74
C LEU A 47 -10.92 -10.38 15.31
N ALA A 48 -11.60 -11.48 14.95
CA ALA A 48 -10.97 -12.67 14.42
C ALA A 48 -10.20 -12.34 13.13
N THR A 49 -10.84 -11.62 12.20
CA THR A 49 -10.22 -11.17 10.95
C THR A 49 -9.00 -10.29 11.18
N MET A 50 -9.05 -9.38 12.16
CA MET A 50 -7.92 -8.51 12.53
C MET A 50 -6.80 -9.24 13.28
N CYS A 51 -7.11 -10.36 13.94
CA CYS A 51 -6.10 -11.22 14.56
C CYS A 51 -5.28 -11.98 13.50
N GLU A 52 -5.92 -12.35 12.39
CA GLU A 52 -5.31 -13.15 11.32
C GLU A 52 -4.71 -12.30 10.19
N GLY A 53 -5.28 -11.12 9.95
CA GLY A 53 -4.90 -10.24 8.87
C GLY A 53 -4.11 -9.01 9.31
N HIS A 54 -3.27 -8.50 8.42
CA HIS A 54 -2.55 -7.24 8.63
C HIS A 54 -3.00 -6.21 7.62
N LEU A 55 -3.41 -5.04 8.11
CA LEU A 55 -3.62 -3.87 7.28
C LEU A 55 -2.28 -3.25 6.90
N PRO A 56 -2.19 -2.62 5.70
CA PRO A 56 -1.09 -1.73 5.37
C PRO A 56 -0.85 -0.72 6.52
N PRO A 57 0.41 -0.40 6.88
CA PRO A 57 0.71 0.38 8.09
C PRO A 57 -0.05 1.70 8.22
N MET A 58 -0.28 2.41 7.11
CA MET A 58 -1.05 3.67 7.11
C MET A 58 -2.54 3.47 7.35
N LEU A 59 -3.13 2.39 6.83
CA LEU A 59 -4.53 2.04 7.10
C LEU A 59 -4.71 1.60 8.56
N ALA A 60 -3.79 0.76 9.07
CA ALA A 60 -3.78 0.38 10.48
C ALA A 60 -3.67 1.61 11.38
N LYS A 61 -2.76 2.54 11.05
CA LYS A 61 -2.56 3.78 11.81
C LYS A 61 -3.77 4.72 11.73
N ALA A 62 -4.48 4.78 10.61
CA ALA A 62 -5.71 5.56 10.47
C ALA A 62 -6.79 5.05 11.42
N LEU A 63 -7.11 3.74 11.36
CA LEU A 63 -8.08 3.13 12.27
C LEU A 63 -7.65 3.23 13.73
N LEU A 64 -6.36 3.03 14.03
CA LEU A 64 -5.85 3.14 15.40
C LEU A 64 -6.09 4.53 16.00
N ASN A 65 -6.13 5.58 15.16
CA ASN A 65 -6.45 6.94 15.57
C ASN A 65 -7.96 7.23 15.68
N ALA A 66 -8.83 6.38 15.12
CA ALA A 66 -10.28 6.53 15.27
C ALA A 66 -10.67 6.31 16.73
N GLU A 67 -11.72 6.99 17.22
CA GLU A 67 -12.15 6.89 18.63
C GLU A 67 -12.63 5.47 18.97
N GLN A 68 -13.51 4.93 18.12
CA GLN A 68 -14.09 3.58 18.23
C GLN A 68 -13.89 2.79 16.95
N PRO A 69 -12.66 2.29 16.67
CA PRO A 69 -12.35 1.64 15.41
C PRO A 69 -13.22 0.41 15.12
N LEU A 70 -13.59 -0.38 16.13
CA LEU A 70 -14.39 -1.58 15.93
C LEU A 70 -15.84 -1.22 15.58
N ALA A 71 -16.43 -0.26 16.28
CA ALA A 71 -17.76 0.26 15.96
C ALA A 71 -17.80 0.91 14.56
N SER A 72 -16.77 1.67 14.18
CA SER A 72 -16.68 2.29 12.85
C SER A 72 -16.71 1.26 11.72
N VAL A 73 -15.96 0.15 11.86
CA VAL A 73 -15.99 -0.96 10.90
C VAL A 73 -17.37 -1.64 10.93
N CYS A 74 -17.89 -1.96 12.11
CA CYS A 74 -19.17 -2.65 12.26
C CYS A 74 -20.35 -1.85 11.68
N ALA A 75 -20.32 -0.51 11.78
CA ALA A 75 -21.36 0.36 11.24
C ALA A 75 -21.33 0.47 9.71
N GLN A 76 -20.16 0.24 9.09
CA GLN A 76 -20.04 0.21 7.63
C GLN A 76 -20.38 -1.16 7.04
N TRP A 77 -20.34 -2.21 7.84
CA TRP A 77 -20.75 -3.55 7.45
C TRP A 77 -22.28 -3.66 7.35
N ASP A 78 -22.81 -3.93 6.15
CA ASP A 78 -24.24 -4.13 5.95
C ASP A 78 -24.67 -5.47 6.56
N LYS A 79 -25.62 -5.41 7.51
CA LYS A 79 -26.16 -6.58 8.22
C LYS A 79 -26.98 -7.52 7.32
N ASN A 80 -27.23 -7.15 6.06
CA ASN A 80 -27.99 -7.95 5.10
C ASN A 80 -27.14 -8.86 4.20
N ASP A 81 -25.81 -8.73 4.21
CA ASP A 81 -24.93 -9.53 3.36
C ASP A 81 -24.33 -10.71 4.15
N HIS A 82 -24.60 -11.94 3.69
CA HIS A 82 -24.01 -13.17 4.24
C HIS A 82 -22.59 -13.36 3.68
N GLY A 83 -21.76 -12.33 3.84
CA GLY A 83 -20.45 -12.25 3.21
C GLY A 83 -19.42 -13.21 3.81
N ILE A 84 -18.54 -13.72 2.95
CA ILE A 84 -17.42 -14.61 3.30
C ILE A 84 -16.28 -13.75 3.89
N TYR A 85 -15.42 -14.32 4.75
CA TYR A 85 -14.22 -13.68 5.35
C TYR A 85 -13.41 -12.72 4.46
N GLU A 86 -13.29 -12.98 3.15
CA GLU A 86 -12.58 -12.09 2.23
C GLU A 86 -13.27 -10.74 2.03
N GLU A 87 -14.60 -10.70 2.04
CA GLU A 87 -15.39 -9.47 1.92
C GLU A 87 -15.25 -8.62 3.19
N LEU A 88 -15.06 -9.27 4.35
CA LEU A 88 -14.86 -8.59 5.64
C LEU A 88 -13.54 -7.84 5.70
N MET A 89 -12.45 -8.44 5.23
CA MET A 89 -11.15 -7.74 5.14
C MET A 89 -11.23 -6.55 4.17
N GLU A 90 -11.91 -6.70 3.03
CA GLU A 90 -12.11 -5.59 2.09
C GLU A 90 -12.94 -4.46 2.73
N ALA A 91 -13.95 -4.78 3.53
CA ALA A 91 -14.71 -3.77 4.27
C ALA A 91 -13.91 -3.07 5.37
N ILE A 92 -13.07 -3.81 6.12
CA ILE A 92 -12.14 -3.22 7.09
C ILE A 92 -11.19 -2.25 6.40
N GLN A 93 -10.60 -2.66 5.26
CA GLN A 93 -9.71 -1.80 4.47
C GLN A 93 -10.43 -0.56 3.97
N SER A 94 -11.64 -0.71 3.42
CA SER A 94 -12.47 0.42 2.98
C SER A 94 -12.77 1.39 4.12
N CYS A 95 -13.10 0.87 5.31
CA CYS A 95 -13.31 1.70 6.50
C CYS A 95 -12.03 2.46 6.87
N ALA A 96 -10.88 1.78 6.88
CA ALA A 96 -9.59 2.39 7.16
C ALA A 96 -9.22 3.47 6.16
N GLU A 97 -9.48 3.26 4.87
CA GLU A 97 -9.22 4.24 3.80
C GLU A 97 -10.07 5.49 3.98
N LYS A 98 -11.35 5.31 4.38
CA LYS A 98 -12.24 6.42 4.67
C LYS A 98 -11.76 7.23 5.87
N GLU A 99 -11.39 6.58 6.97
CA GLU A 99 -10.81 7.23 8.14
C GLU A 99 -9.49 7.96 7.80
N LEU A 100 -8.63 7.32 7.00
CA LEU A 100 -7.37 7.89 6.53
C LEU A 100 -7.61 9.19 5.75
N ARG A 101 -8.59 9.19 4.83
CA ARG A 101 -8.95 10.37 4.03
C ARG A 101 -9.62 11.47 4.84
N GLN A 102 -10.34 11.14 5.91
CA GLN A 102 -11.06 12.12 6.73
C GLN A 102 -10.20 12.72 7.84
N SER A 103 -9.13 12.03 8.24
CA SER A 103 -8.25 12.45 9.32
C SER A 103 -7.38 13.65 8.93
N PRO A 104 -7.34 14.73 9.73
CA PRO A 104 -6.51 15.91 9.48
C PRO A 104 -5.00 15.64 9.70
N LYS A 105 -4.63 14.45 10.19
CA LYS A 105 -3.24 14.06 10.45
C LYS A 105 -2.49 13.60 9.21
N PHE A 106 -3.21 13.11 8.20
CA PHE A 106 -2.60 12.53 7.01
C PHE A 106 -2.73 13.44 5.80
N MET A 107 -1.75 13.31 4.89
CA MET A 107 -1.78 13.95 3.59
C MET A 107 -1.34 12.97 2.52
N GLU A 108 -2.10 12.89 1.43
CA GLU A 108 -1.66 12.26 0.20
C GLU A 108 -0.89 13.29 -0.62
N ILE A 109 0.37 13.01 -0.92
CA ILE A 109 1.28 13.97 -1.56
C ILE A 109 2.10 13.34 -2.69
N SER A 110 2.63 14.20 -3.55
CA SER A 110 3.80 13.92 -4.39
C SER A 110 4.88 14.98 -4.18
N ILE A 111 6.15 14.62 -4.34
CA ILE A 111 7.28 15.55 -4.26
C ILE A 111 8.00 15.58 -5.60
N TYR A 112 8.26 16.79 -6.08
CA TYR A 112 8.95 17.06 -7.32
C TYR A 112 10.23 17.86 -7.04
N GLN A 113 11.31 17.45 -7.67
CA GLN A 113 12.64 18.02 -7.49
C GLN A 113 13.28 18.31 -8.84
N ILE A 114 14.02 19.42 -8.93
CA ILE A 114 14.69 19.79 -10.19
C ILE A 114 15.77 18.76 -10.53
N ASP A 115 15.76 18.32 -11.79
CA ASP A 115 16.82 17.56 -12.41
C ASP A 115 17.98 18.51 -12.74
N LEU A 116 19.08 18.38 -12.00
CA LEU A 116 20.22 19.29 -12.11
C LEU A 116 20.88 19.25 -13.50
N ASP A 117 20.75 18.14 -14.23
CA ASP A 117 21.28 18.02 -15.59
C ASP A 117 20.45 18.83 -16.60
N LYS A 118 19.17 19.12 -16.28
CA LYS A 118 18.26 19.94 -17.08
C LYS A 118 18.20 21.41 -16.62
N ASP A 119 18.83 21.75 -15.50
CA ASP A 119 18.77 23.08 -14.89
C ASP A 119 19.74 24.08 -15.56
N HIS A 120 19.51 24.36 -16.84
CA HIS A 120 20.36 25.26 -17.62
C HIS A 120 20.39 26.70 -17.07
N ASN A 121 19.32 27.13 -16.38
CA ASN A 121 19.19 28.47 -15.80
C ASN A 121 19.66 28.54 -14.33
N GLN A 122 20.13 27.43 -13.75
CA GLN A 122 20.62 27.34 -12.36
C GLN A 122 19.59 27.83 -11.33
N ILE A 123 18.33 27.45 -11.50
CA ILE A 123 17.23 27.82 -10.63
C ILE A 123 17.04 26.86 -9.45
N ALA A 124 17.75 25.73 -9.42
CA ALA A 124 17.79 24.87 -8.25
C ALA A 124 18.23 25.65 -7.00
N PHE A 125 17.51 25.43 -5.89
CA PHE A 125 17.78 26.05 -4.60
C PHE A 125 17.56 27.57 -4.55
N ARG A 126 16.82 28.14 -5.51
CA ARG A 126 16.43 29.55 -5.56
C ARG A 126 14.98 29.74 -5.16
N SER A 127 14.70 30.85 -4.46
CA SER A 127 13.34 31.24 -4.11
C SER A 127 12.57 31.75 -5.34
N SER A 128 11.24 31.78 -5.26
CA SER A 128 10.44 32.09 -6.44
C SER A 128 10.56 33.55 -6.92
N ASP A 129 10.99 34.47 -6.04
CA ASP A 129 11.27 35.87 -6.37
C ASP A 129 12.54 36.06 -7.21
N GLU A 130 13.45 35.08 -7.20
CA GLU A 130 14.67 35.11 -8.01
C GLU A 130 14.45 34.58 -9.44
N LEU A 131 13.37 33.81 -9.69
CA LEU A 131 13.15 33.13 -10.97
C LEU A 131 13.21 34.07 -12.18
N SER A 132 12.52 35.22 -12.13
CA SER A 132 12.52 36.20 -13.22
C SER A 132 13.92 36.69 -13.60
N ARG A 133 14.85 36.73 -12.65
CA ARG A 133 16.24 37.15 -12.88
C ARG A 133 17.04 36.12 -13.68
N PHE A 134 16.78 34.83 -13.48
CA PHE A 134 17.58 33.74 -14.04
C PHE A 134 17.00 33.13 -15.32
N GLN A 135 15.67 33.07 -15.43
CA GLN A 135 14.98 32.47 -16.59
C GLN A 135 14.06 33.45 -17.34
N GLY A 136 13.99 34.72 -16.91
CA GLY A 136 13.17 35.74 -17.57
C GLY A 136 11.66 35.61 -17.34
N SER A 137 11.24 34.68 -16.47
CA SER A 137 9.84 34.45 -16.08
C SER A 137 9.74 34.09 -14.59
N ASP A 138 8.63 34.47 -13.97
CA ASP A 138 8.27 34.12 -12.58
C ASP A 138 7.60 32.74 -12.46
N ARG A 139 7.39 32.04 -13.59
CA ARG A 139 6.72 30.74 -13.64
C ARG A 139 7.69 29.59 -13.36
N VAL A 140 7.26 28.62 -12.58
CA VAL A 140 8.04 27.40 -12.37
C VAL A 140 7.95 26.51 -13.61
N GLU A 141 9.08 26.22 -14.24
CA GLU A 141 9.13 25.33 -15.41
C GLU A 141 9.05 23.87 -14.98
N SER A 142 7.88 23.25 -15.06
CA SER A 142 7.69 21.85 -14.61
C SER A 142 8.51 20.83 -15.39
N GLY A 143 8.90 21.11 -16.65
CA GLY A 143 9.60 20.17 -17.52
C GLY A 143 11.01 19.76 -17.07
N ILE A 144 11.62 20.54 -16.17
CA ILE A 144 12.93 20.22 -15.59
C ILE A 144 12.83 19.44 -14.28
N TYR A 145 11.63 19.12 -13.80
CA TYR A 145 11.43 18.41 -12.54
C TYR A 145 11.27 16.90 -12.74
N ASN A 146 11.67 16.17 -11.71
CA ASN A 146 11.45 14.75 -11.53
C ASN A 146 10.52 14.54 -10.33
N ARG A 147 9.51 13.67 -10.46
CA ARG A 147 8.73 13.20 -9.31
C ARG A 147 9.54 12.17 -8.55
N VAL A 148 9.87 12.45 -7.30
CA VAL A 148 10.79 11.63 -6.46
C VAL A 148 10.08 10.96 -5.28
N PHE A 149 8.81 11.28 -5.06
CA PHE A 149 7.95 10.63 -4.09
C PHE A 149 6.49 10.70 -4.53
N GLN A 150 5.72 9.66 -4.21
CA GLN A 150 4.27 9.69 -4.17
C GLN A 150 3.79 8.77 -3.05
N GLY A 151 2.87 9.25 -2.21
CA GLY A 151 2.31 8.42 -1.14
C GLY A 151 1.56 9.23 -0.08
N ILE A 152 1.06 8.52 0.91
CA ILE A 152 0.37 9.10 2.07
C ILE A 152 1.36 9.22 3.22
N VAL A 153 1.38 10.40 3.85
CA VAL A 153 2.28 10.72 4.97
C VAL A 153 1.50 11.13 6.20
N ASP A 154 2.02 10.77 7.38
CA ASP A 154 1.51 11.22 8.69
C ASP A 154 2.08 12.61 9.03
N CYS A 155 1.69 13.60 8.23
CA CYS A 155 2.03 15.00 8.41
C CYS A 155 0.76 15.84 8.30
N PRO A 156 0.40 16.67 9.30
CA PRO A 156 -0.78 17.51 9.22
C PRO A 156 -0.55 18.84 8.46
N SER A 157 0.70 19.18 8.15
CA SER A 157 1.06 20.43 7.46
C SER A 157 2.26 20.26 6.54
N LEU A 158 2.48 21.24 5.66
CA LEU A 158 3.63 21.27 4.74
C LEU A 158 4.97 21.36 5.49
N GLU A 159 5.02 22.03 6.63
CA GLU A 159 6.21 22.06 7.50
C GLU A 159 6.51 20.68 8.09
N GLY A 160 5.48 19.90 8.41
CA GLY A 160 5.64 18.50 8.79
C GLY A 160 6.24 17.65 7.66
N VAL A 161 5.79 17.89 6.41
CA VAL A 161 6.39 17.28 5.22
C VAL A 161 7.85 17.69 5.09
N TYR A 162 8.17 18.98 5.21
CA TYR A 162 9.55 19.45 5.19
C TYR A 162 10.44 18.71 6.18
N TYR A 163 9.98 18.60 7.43
CA TYR A 163 10.73 17.91 8.48
C TYR A 163 10.91 16.42 8.17
N MET A 164 9.83 15.73 7.77
CA MET A 164 9.88 14.30 7.45
C MET A 164 10.89 14.00 6.34
N PHE A 165 10.86 14.74 5.23
CA PHE A 165 11.74 14.56 4.06
C PHE A 165 13.12 15.23 4.21
N ASN A 166 13.51 15.58 5.43
CA ASN A 166 14.86 15.98 5.79
C ASN A 166 15.48 15.16 6.94
N VAL A 167 14.63 14.53 7.79
CA VAL A 167 15.09 13.84 9.01
C VAL A 167 14.76 12.35 9.00
N ASN A 168 13.59 11.95 8.49
CA ASN A 168 13.11 10.58 8.57
C ASN A 168 12.33 10.23 7.29
N HIS A 169 13.07 10.08 6.19
CA HIS A 169 12.51 9.85 4.88
C HIS A 169 11.78 8.49 4.84
N PRO A 170 10.64 8.39 4.15
CA PRO A 170 10.09 7.08 3.79
C PRO A 170 11.07 6.29 2.90
N ASP A 171 11.11 4.97 3.04
CA ASP A 171 11.99 4.11 2.23
C ASP A 171 11.75 4.23 0.71
N SER A 172 10.53 4.61 0.32
CA SER A 172 10.17 4.85 -1.08
C SER A 172 10.63 6.21 -1.63
N TYR A 173 11.29 7.04 -0.83
CA TYR A 173 11.78 8.35 -1.26
C TYR A 173 13.10 8.24 -2.03
N THR A 174 13.09 8.67 -3.29
CA THR A 174 14.26 8.58 -4.18
C THR A 174 14.98 9.92 -4.36
N GLY A 175 14.48 10.98 -3.72
CA GLY A 175 14.98 12.35 -3.85
C GLY A 175 16.13 12.69 -2.91
N ARG A 176 16.71 13.87 -3.15
CA ARG A 176 17.60 14.53 -2.17
C ARG A 176 16.78 15.16 -1.06
N SER A 177 17.39 15.55 0.06
CA SER A 177 16.76 16.34 1.12
C SER A 177 15.88 17.48 0.57
N LEU A 178 14.65 17.61 1.11
CA LEU A 178 13.71 18.62 0.63
C LEU A 178 14.24 20.03 0.88
N SER A 179 14.29 20.86 -0.16
CA SER A 179 14.91 22.18 -0.11
C SER A 179 14.11 23.22 -0.90
N VAL A 180 14.51 24.49 -0.76
CA VAL A 180 14.09 25.59 -1.64
C VAL A 180 14.14 25.13 -3.10
N SER A 181 13.14 25.53 -3.88
CA SER A 181 12.87 25.12 -5.26
C SER A 181 12.21 23.76 -5.46
N ASP A 182 12.01 22.97 -4.40
CA ASP A 182 11.22 21.73 -4.53
C ASP A 182 9.72 22.03 -4.52
N VAL A 183 8.93 21.16 -5.12
CA VAL A 183 7.46 21.31 -5.17
C VAL A 183 6.79 20.14 -4.46
N VAL A 184 5.95 20.45 -3.47
CA VAL A 184 5.07 19.49 -2.81
C VAL A 184 3.68 19.63 -3.41
N GLN A 185 3.18 18.58 -4.05
CA GLN A 185 1.79 18.49 -4.45
C GLN A 185 0.98 17.87 -3.31
N VAL A 186 -0.05 18.59 -2.85
CA VAL A 186 -1.10 18.01 -2.00
C VAL A 186 -2.20 17.49 -2.90
N ILE A 187 -2.35 16.17 -2.96
CA ILE A 187 -3.40 15.46 -3.70
C ILE A 187 -4.68 15.49 -2.87
N HIS A 188 -4.59 15.06 -1.61
CA HIS A 188 -5.71 15.03 -0.68
C HIS A 188 -5.26 15.34 0.76
N SER A 189 -5.98 16.26 1.41
CA SER A 189 -5.82 16.58 2.83
C SER A 189 -7.05 17.32 3.36
N PRO A 190 -7.56 17.00 4.56
CA PRO A 190 -8.55 17.83 5.24
C PRO A 190 -8.00 19.17 5.74
N SER A 191 -6.70 19.24 6.04
CA SER A 191 -6.04 20.40 6.69
C SER A 191 -5.41 21.37 5.70
N VAL A 192 -4.96 20.88 4.54
CA VAL A 192 -4.25 21.67 3.53
C VAL A 192 -5.00 21.61 2.21
N LYS A 193 -5.22 22.77 1.58
CA LYS A 193 -5.92 22.82 0.29
C LYS A 193 -5.14 22.02 -0.77
N PRO A 194 -5.79 21.23 -1.63
CA PRO A 194 -5.12 20.60 -2.75
C PRO A 194 -4.44 21.61 -3.69
N GLY A 195 -3.32 21.20 -4.28
CA GLY A 195 -2.53 22.00 -5.22
C GLY A 195 -1.02 21.82 -5.06
N PHE A 196 -0.26 22.66 -5.75
CA PHE A 196 1.20 22.60 -5.80
C PHE A 196 1.82 23.71 -4.98
N TYR A 197 2.76 23.34 -4.11
CA TYR A 197 3.39 24.22 -3.15
C TYR A 197 4.90 24.22 -3.36
N PHE A 198 5.41 25.33 -3.89
CA PHE A 198 6.83 25.59 -4.04
C PHE A 198 7.45 25.87 -2.68
N CYS A 199 8.55 25.18 -2.36
CA CYS A 199 9.30 25.38 -1.13
C CYS A 199 10.14 26.66 -1.24
N GLU A 200 9.87 27.61 -0.37
CA GLU A 200 10.60 28.87 -0.27
C GLU A 200 11.65 28.79 0.85
N SER A 201 12.52 29.80 0.94
CA SER A 201 13.44 29.95 2.07
C SER A 201 12.73 29.93 3.43
N PHE A 202 11.48 30.41 3.46
CA PHE A 202 10.58 30.30 4.60
C PHE A 202 9.17 29.94 4.14
N GLY A 203 8.69 28.76 4.53
CA GLY A 203 7.35 28.29 4.21
C GLY A 203 7.18 27.87 2.75
N TYR A 204 5.95 28.05 2.26
CA TYR A 204 5.54 27.55 0.95
C TYR A 204 4.70 28.55 0.19
N LYS A 205 4.88 28.58 -1.13
CA LYS A 205 4.07 29.39 -2.05
C LYS A 205 3.26 28.48 -2.97
N LYS A 206 1.96 28.70 -3.06
CA LYS A 206 1.11 27.97 -4.01
C LYS A 206 1.42 28.44 -5.43
N ILE A 207 1.61 27.51 -6.36
CA ILE A 207 1.99 27.78 -7.76
C ILE A 207 1.09 27.01 -8.74
N ASP A 208 1.10 27.44 -10.00
CA ASP A 208 0.66 26.63 -11.13
C ASP A 208 1.82 25.69 -11.53
N PHE A 209 1.52 24.41 -11.73
CA PHE A 209 2.52 23.39 -12.03
C PHE A 209 1.88 22.26 -12.85
N GLU A 210 2.60 21.75 -13.84
CA GLU A 210 2.15 20.76 -14.82
C GLU A 210 2.88 19.42 -14.56
N PRO A 211 2.39 18.55 -13.64
CA PRO A 211 3.08 17.33 -13.25
C PRO A 211 3.30 16.35 -14.40
N GLU A 212 2.46 16.37 -15.42
CA GLU A 212 2.58 15.56 -16.65
C GLU A 212 3.81 15.90 -17.50
N LYS A 213 4.44 17.06 -17.29
CA LYS A 213 5.72 17.43 -17.94
C LYS A 213 6.94 16.90 -17.18
N THR A 214 6.75 16.42 -15.95
CA THR A 214 7.83 15.89 -15.12
C THR A 214 8.18 14.47 -15.53
N ARG A 215 9.40 14.03 -15.21
CA ARG A 215 9.74 12.61 -15.32
C ARG A 215 9.45 11.92 -13.99
N ASP A 216 8.81 10.76 -14.04
CA ASP A 216 8.63 9.95 -12.83
C ASP A 216 9.92 9.22 -12.48
N MET A 217 10.49 9.56 -11.33
CA MET A 217 11.63 8.89 -10.70
C MET A 217 11.21 8.18 -9.41
N THR A 218 9.91 8.11 -9.13
CA THR A 218 9.38 7.10 -8.22
C THR A 218 9.53 5.79 -8.98
N HIS A 219 10.49 4.97 -8.58
CA HIS A 219 10.60 3.63 -9.17
C HIS A 219 9.41 2.77 -8.69
N ALA A 220 8.44 3.28 -7.94
CA ALA A 220 7.35 2.48 -7.41
C ALA A 220 6.43 1.93 -8.52
N ILE A 221 6.24 0.60 -8.56
CA ILE A 221 5.34 -0.09 -9.49
C ILE A 221 4.24 -0.82 -8.73
N HIS A 222 3.02 -0.81 -9.28
CA HIS A 222 1.91 -1.60 -8.75
C HIS A 222 2.06 -3.05 -9.18
N VAL A 223 2.16 -3.94 -8.19
CA VAL A 223 2.38 -5.38 -8.37
C VAL A 223 1.32 -6.19 -7.65
N LEU A 224 1.14 -7.45 -8.03
CA LEU A 224 0.41 -8.42 -7.21
C LEU A 224 1.41 -9.19 -6.35
N LEU A 225 1.39 -8.97 -5.05
CA LEU A 225 2.28 -9.65 -4.10
C LEU A 225 1.73 -11.02 -3.73
N LEU A 226 2.60 -12.03 -3.78
CA LEU A 226 2.31 -13.42 -3.45
C LEU A 226 3.20 -13.83 -2.26
N GLU A 227 2.62 -13.90 -1.07
CA GLU A 227 3.32 -14.41 0.12
C GLU A 227 2.89 -15.87 0.39
N PRO A 228 3.81 -16.77 0.81
CA PRO A 228 3.44 -18.13 1.18
C PRO A 228 2.36 -18.16 2.25
N GLY A 229 1.32 -18.97 2.02
CA GLY A 229 0.21 -19.13 2.97
C GLY A 229 -0.75 -17.94 3.08
N LYS A 230 -0.52 -16.83 2.38
CA LYS A 230 -1.41 -15.65 2.42
C LYS A 230 -2.15 -15.45 1.10
N VAL A 231 -3.29 -14.75 1.17
CA VAL A 231 -4.02 -14.28 -0.01
C VAL A 231 -3.20 -13.23 -0.76
N ALA A 232 -3.21 -13.28 -2.09
CA ALA A 232 -2.51 -12.33 -2.93
C ALA A 232 -3.11 -10.93 -2.78
N LYS A 233 -2.26 -9.90 -2.70
CA LYS A 233 -2.70 -8.52 -2.50
C LYS A 233 -2.02 -7.56 -3.47
N PRO A 234 -2.75 -6.56 -4.01
CA PRO A 234 -2.12 -5.43 -4.68
C PRO A 234 -1.13 -4.76 -3.72
N ALA A 235 0.06 -4.43 -4.21
CA ALA A 235 1.07 -3.73 -3.45
C ALA A 235 1.80 -2.72 -4.35
N LEU A 236 2.38 -1.70 -3.72
CA LEU A 236 3.30 -0.78 -4.37
C LEU A 236 4.73 -1.20 -3.98
N VAL A 237 5.58 -1.48 -4.95
CA VAL A 237 6.95 -1.96 -4.73
C VAL A 237 7.93 -1.04 -5.43
N ASN A 238 9.01 -0.64 -4.75
CA ASN A 238 10.05 0.16 -5.37
C ASN A 238 10.79 -0.67 -6.44
N ASN A 239 10.85 -0.18 -7.68
CA ASN A 239 11.44 -0.85 -8.84
C ASN A 239 12.94 -0.60 -8.91
N THR A 240 13.60 -0.69 -7.77
CA THR A 240 15.07 -0.78 -7.69
C THR A 240 15.42 -2.26 -7.50
N LEU A 241 16.55 -2.68 -8.06
CA LEU A 241 17.01 -4.05 -7.92
C LEU A 241 17.20 -4.42 -6.43
N GLU A 242 17.76 -3.51 -5.63
CA GLU A 242 17.99 -3.74 -4.20
C GLU A 242 16.69 -4.00 -3.43
N ASP A 243 15.65 -3.20 -3.65
CA ASP A 243 14.38 -3.37 -2.93
C ASP A 243 13.64 -4.63 -3.39
N MET A 244 13.68 -4.96 -4.69
CA MET A 244 13.14 -6.22 -5.18
C MET A 244 13.85 -7.44 -4.57
N GLN A 245 15.18 -7.41 -4.50
CA GLN A 245 15.97 -8.48 -3.88
C GLN A 245 15.66 -8.62 -2.40
N ARG A 246 15.49 -7.51 -1.68
CA ARG A 246 15.08 -7.51 -0.26
C ARG A 246 13.68 -8.11 -0.09
N LEU A 247 12.75 -7.77 -0.98
CA LEU A 247 11.37 -8.27 -0.94
C LEU A 247 11.27 -9.79 -1.16
N VAL A 248 12.01 -10.35 -2.14
CA VAL A 248 12.02 -11.81 -2.40
C VAL A 248 13.01 -12.58 -1.52
N GLY A 249 13.89 -11.87 -0.81
CA GLY A 249 14.87 -12.44 0.12
C GLY A 249 16.12 -13.03 -0.56
N GLY A 250 16.58 -12.48 -1.69
CA GLY A 250 17.74 -13.00 -2.43
C GLY A 250 17.91 -12.38 -3.82
N HIS A 251 18.77 -12.97 -4.66
CA HIS A 251 18.85 -12.60 -6.08
C HIS A 251 17.50 -12.87 -6.78
N ILE A 252 17.12 -11.99 -7.70
CA ILE A 252 15.84 -12.10 -8.40
C ILE A 252 15.99 -12.93 -9.67
N GLU A 253 14.99 -13.77 -9.92
CA GLU A 253 14.73 -14.37 -11.22
C GLU A 253 13.39 -13.85 -11.74
N ALA A 254 13.31 -13.57 -13.04
CA ALA A 254 12.10 -13.10 -13.71
C ALA A 254 11.56 -14.18 -14.66
N LEU A 255 10.33 -14.62 -14.43
CA LEU A 255 9.62 -15.61 -15.24
C LEU A 255 8.49 -14.93 -16.00
N SER A 256 8.49 -15.06 -17.33
CA SER A 256 7.42 -14.51 -18.17
C SER A 256 6.13 -15.30 -17.99
N LEU A 257 5.06 -14.62 -17.62
CA LEU A 257 3.72 -15.17 -17.54
C LEU A 257 2.94 -14.92 -18.83
N PRO A 258 1.94 -15.76 -19.15
CA PRO A 258 0.97 -15.44 -20.18
C PRO A 258 0.36 -14.05 -19.95
N ARG A 259 0.00 -13.37 -21.04
CA ARG A 259 -0.72 -12.07 -21.01
C ARG A 259 0.12 -10.89 -20.48
N GLY A 260 1.45 -11.00 -20.61
CA GLY A 260 2.37 -9.87 -20.50
C GLY A 260 2.74 -9.47 -19.06
N GLY A 261 2.64 -10.39 -18.10
CA GLY A 261 3.17 -10.21 -16.76
C GLY A 261 4.55 -10.84 -16.61
N GLN A 262 5.37 -10.31 -15.69
CA GLN A 262 6.58 -10.95 -15.21
C GLN A 262 6.37 -11.34 -13.76
N LEU A 263 6.69 -12.59 -13.43
CA LEU A 263 6.75 -13.06 -12.06
C LEU A 263 8.18 -12.98 -11.57
N ILE A 264 8.38 -12.22 -10.50
CA ILE A 264 9.67 -12.04 -9.85
C ILE A 264 9.71 -12.89 -8.59
N CYS A 265 10.74 -13.73 -8.47
CA CYS A 265 10.96 -14.60 -7.34
C CYS A 265 12.44 -14.67 -6.97
N ASN A 266 12.76 -15.38 -5.89
CA ASN A 266 14.12 -15.65 -5.47
C ASN A 266 14.74 -16.76 -6.33
N GLU A 267 15.84 -16.45 -7.03
CA GLU A 267 16.59 -17.37 -7.91
C GLU A 267 17.03 -18.64 -7.16
N ASP A 268 17.50 -18.49 -5.92
CA ASP A 268 17.98 -19.60 -5.09
C ASP A 268 16.87 -20.19 -4.22
N GLY A 269 15.62 -19.73 -4.35
CA GLY A 269 14.56 -20.02 -3.39
C GLY A 269 14.30 -21.51 -3.16
N LYS A 270 14.40 -22.34 -4.22
CA LYS A 270 14.22 -23.80 -4.12
C LYS A 270 15.42 -24.46 -3.44
N PHE A 271 16.63 -23.99 -3.73
CA PHE A 271 17.86 -24.47 -3.10
C PHE A 271 17.89 -24.12 -1.61
N LEU A 272 17.42 -22.92 -1.26
CA LEU A 272 17.25 -22.44 0.11
C LEU A 272 16.05 -23.06 0.83
N THR A 273 15.30 -23.95 0.18
CA THR A 273 14.11 -24.61 0.75
C THR A 273 13.04 -23.65 1.26
N LEU A 274 12.87 -22.51 0.58
CA LEU A 274 11.84 -21.54 0.95
C LEU A 274 10.43 -22.16 0.91
N PRO A 275 9.47 -21.65 1.72
CA PRO A 275 8.12 -22.21 1.77
C PRO A 275 7.42 -22.20 0.41
N GLN A 276 6.66 -23.25 0.09
CA GLN A 276 5.87 -23.31 -1.15
C GLN A 276 4.80 -22.22 -1.17
N ASN A 277 4.60 -21.61 -2.35
CA ASN A 277 3.72 -20.47 -2.52
C ASN A 277 2.58 -20.76 -3.51
N ARG A 278 2.82 -20.64 -4.82
CA ARG A 278 1.84 -20.90 -5.89
C ARG A 278 2.39 -21.84 -6.95
N ALA A 279 1.50 -22.52 -7.66
CA ALA A 279 1.82 -23.32 -8.83
C ALA A 279 1.80 -22.48 -10.10
N LEU A 280 2.77 -22.73 -10.98
CA LEU A 280 2.64 -22.39 -12.39
C LEU A 280 2.00 -23.57 -13.12
N LYS A 281 0.98 -23.30 -13.94
CA LYS A 281 0.23 -24.32 -14.69
C LYS A 281 0.36 -24.07 -16.19
N ASP A 282 0.37 -25.14 -16.97
CA ASP A 282 0.26 -25.06 -18.43
C ASP A 282 -1.20 -24.83 -18.88
N GLU A 283 -1.42 -24.72 -20.20
CA GLU A 283 -2.74 -24.52 -20.79
C GLU A 283 -3.74 -25.65 -20.47
N ALA A 284 -3.25 -26.85 -20.16
CA ALA A 284 -4.07 -28.00 -19.76
C ALA A 284 -4.37 -28.00 -18.24
N GLY A 285 -3.83 -27.04 -17.48
CA GLY A 285 -3.98 -26.92 -16.04
C GLY A 285 -3.05 -27.83 -15.23
N LYS A 286 -2.06 -28.47 -15.87
CA LYS A 286 -1.07 -29.31 -15.20
C LYS A 286 0.01 -28.43 -14.57
N VAL A 287 0.39 -28.75 -13.33
CA VAL A 287 1.45 -28.05 -12.61
C VAL A 287 2.79 -28.34 -13.29
N VAL A 288 3.43 -27.29 -13.80
CA VAL A 288 4.76 -27.35 -14.42
C VAL A 288 5.86 -26.89 -13.49
N ASP A 289 5.54 -25.99 -12.55
CA ASP A 289 6.47 -25.55 -11.51
C ASP A 289 5.76 -25.11 -10.23
N VAL A 290 6.50 -25.08 -9.12
CA VAL A 290 6.05 -24.58 -7.82
C VAL A 290 6.95 -23.44 -7.39
N LEU A 291 6.35 -22.26 -7.27
CA LEU A 291 7.00 -21.08 -6.71
C LEU A 291 7.22 -21.26 -5.21
N VAL A 292 8.30 -20.68 -4.72
CA VAL A 292 8.70 -20.74 -3.32
C VAL A 292 9.12 -19.36 -2.82
N GLY A 293 8.92 -19.10 -1.53
CA GLY A 293 9.19 -17.80 -0.92
C GLY A 293 8.21 -16.72 -1.36
N THR A 294 8.49 -15.48 -0.97
CA THR A 294 7.74 -14.30 -1.42
C THR A 294 8.04 -14.03 -2.89
N CYS A 295 7.00 -13.87 -3.71
CA CYS A 295 7.09 -13.51 -5.11
C CYS A 295 6.18 -12.30 -5.39
N PHE A 296 6.36 -11.65 -6.53
CA PHE A 296 5.38 -10.66 -7.00
C PHE A 296 5.24 -10.70 -8.52
N ILE A 297 4.09 -10.24 -9.01
CA ILE A 297 3.82 -10.12 -10.45
C ILE A 297 3.76 -8.65 -10.83
N CYS A 298 4.56 -8.23 -11.81
CA CYS A 298 4.56 -6.90 -12.39
C CYS A 298 4.30 -6.94 -13.90
N GLY A 299 4.06 -5.78 -14.51
CA GLY A 299 4.10 -5.65 -15.97
C GLY A 299 5.55 -5.59 -16.45
N ALA A 300 5.74 -5.75 -17.76
CA ALA A 300 7.02 -5.47 -18.40
C ALA A 300 6.83 -4.77 -19.74
N LYS A 301 7.72 -3.82 -20.02
CA LYS A 301 7.76 -3.09 -21.28
C LYS A 301 9.20 -2.70 -21.59
N ASP A 302 9.64 -2.95 -22.81
CA ASP A 302 10.97 -2.55 -23.31
C ASP A 302 12.15 -3.00 -22.41
N GLY A 303 11.99 -4.13 -21.71
CA GLY A 303 13.01 -4.68 -20.80
C GLY A 303 12.98 -4.13 -19.37
N GLU A 304 12.07 -3.20 -19.07
CA GLU A 304 11.86 -2.66 -17.73
C GLU A 304 10.61 -3.26 -17.07
N PHE A 305 10.65 -3.44 -15.75
CA PHE A 305 9.46 -3.76 -14.98
C PHE A 305 8.60 -2.51 -14.83
N ILE A 306 7.28 -2.67 -14.97
CA ILE A 306 6.32 -1.58 -14.86
C ILE A 306 5.12 -2.01 -14.01
N SER A 307 4.28 -1.05 -13.63
CA SER A 307 3.01 -1.34 -12.97
C SER A 307 2.13 -2.26 -13.82
N LEU A 308 1.42 -3.17 -13.17
CA LEU A 308 0.30 -3.89 -13.79
C LEU A 308 -0.80 -2.89 -14.17
N THR A 309 -1.41 -3.08 -15.34
CA THR A 309 -2.66 -2.37 -15.66
C THR A 309 -3.81 -2.88 -14.77
N PRO A 310 -4.91 -2.13 -14.59
CA PRO A 310 -6.07 -2.59 -13.83
C PRO A 310 -6.63 -3.95 -14.32
N ASP A 311 -6.64 -4.16 -15.64
CA ASP A 311 -7.09 -5.42 -16.24
C ASP A 311 -6.13 -6.58 -15.95
N GLN A 312 -4.81 -6.34 -16.05
CA GLN A 312 -3.81 -7.33 -15.68
C GLN A 312 -3.89 -7.68 -14.19
N MET A 313 -4.05 -6.69 -13.30
CA MET A 313 -4.21 -6.90 -11.86
C MET A 313 -5.42 -7.79 -11.57
N LYS A 314 -6.59 -7.47 -12.15
CA LYS A 314 -7.81 -8.27 -11.99
C LYS A 314 -7.62 -9.70 -12.48
N GLN A 315 -6.93 -9.87 -13.59
CA GLN A 315 -6.68 -11.17 -14.20
C GLN A 315 -5.71 -12.03 -13.40
N PHE A 316 -4.58 -11.47 -12.96
CA PHE A 316 -3.62 -12.19 -12.13
C PHE A 316 -4.16 -12.45 -10.73
N LYS A 317 -4.97 -11.54 -10.15
CA LYS A 317 -5.68 -11.80 -8.89
C LYS A 317 -6.56 -13.04 -9.07
N LYS A 318 -7.39 -13.11 -10.11
CA LYS A 318 -8.23 -14.30 -10.38
C LYS A 318 -7.44 -15.62 -10.47
N GLU A 319 -6.20 -15.58 -10.96
CA GLU A 319 -5.37 -16.77 -11.14
C GLU A 319 -4.58 -17.17 -9.89
N PHE A 320 -4.08 -16.19 -9.12
CA PHE A 320 -3.14 -16.41 -8.01
C PHE A 320 -3.68 -16.02 -6.62
N GLN A 321 -4.96 -15.62 -6.51
CA GLN A 321 -5.58 -15.11 -5.28
C GLN A 321 -5.26 -15.97 -4.06
N TYR A 322 -5.58 -17.26 -4.10
CA TYR A 322 -5.57 -18.11 -2.92
C TYR A 322 -4.25 -18.85 -2.72
N PRO A 323 -3.77 -19.00 -1.46
CA PRO A 323 -2.65 -19.86 -1.15
C PRO A 323 -2.95 -21.31 -1.51
N GLN A 324 -1.92 -22.11 -1.79
CA GLN A 324 -2.09 -23.45 -2.34
C GLN A 324 -1.44 -24.53 -1.47
N LYS A 325 -2.15 -25.65 -1.28
CA LYS A 325 -1.59 -26.91 -0.76
C LYS A 325 -1.16 -27.78 -1.92
N PHE A 326 0.06 -28.32 -1.83
CA PHE A 326 0.64 -29.18 -2.86
C PHE A 326 0.62 -30.64 -2.40
N VAL A 327 0.05 -31.52 -3.22
CA VAL A 327 -0.05 -32.95 -2.93
C VAL A 327 0.50 -33.75 -4.10
N ARG A 328 1.36 -34.75 -3.83
CA ARG A 328 1.87 -35.66 -4.85
C ARG A 328 0.93 -36.84 -5.02
N ARG A 329 0.43 -37.07 -6.24
CA ARG A 329 -0.42 -38.22 -6.62
C ARG A 329 0.08 -38.80 -7.93
N ASN A 330 0.30 -40.12 -8.00
CA ASN A 330 0.72 -40.81 -9.22
C ASN A 330 1.92 -40.16 -9.94
N ASN A 331 2.94 -39.74 -9.17
CA ASN A 331 4.10 -38.98 -9.65
C ASN A 331 3.84 -37.57 -10.19
N GLU A 332 2.61 -37.05 -10.11
CA GLU A 332 2.27 -35.67 -10.45
C GLU A 332 2.03 -34.82 -9.20
N ILE A 333 2.36 -33.53 -9.30
CA ILE A 333 2.05 -32.53 -8.27
C ILE A 333 0.68 -31.94 -8.59
N VAL A 334 -0.21 -31.93 -7.61
CA VAL A 334 -1.52 -31.28 -7.69
C VAL A 334 -1.52 -30.12 -6.69
N ALA A 335 -1.82 -28.92 -7.18
CA ALA A 335 -2.00 -27.73 -6.36
C ALA A 335 -3.50 -27.47 -6.13
N LYS A 336 -3.89 -27.29 -4.87
CA LYS A 336 -5.26 -26.97 -4.48
C LYS A 336 -5.28 -25.65 -3.73
N ASP A 337 -6.12 -24.73 -4.19
CA ASP A 337 -6.38 -23.49 -3.49
C ASP A 337 -6.95 -23.80 -2.10
N ILE A 338 -6.40 -23.13 -1.09
CA ILE A 338 -6.89 -23.10 0.27
C ILE A 338 -7.86 -21.93 0.29
N LYS A 339 -9.15 -22.26 0.35
CA LYS A 339 -10.19 -21.23 0.41
C LYS A 339 -10.20 -20.57 1.79
N PRO A 340 -10.80 -19.38 1.96
CA PRO A 340 -10.74 -18.63 3.21
C PRO A 340 -11.17 -19.46 4.44
N HIS A 341 -12.27 -20.21 4.32
CA HIS A 341 -12.78 -21.10 5.37
C HIS A 341 -11.88 -22.30 5.74
N GLU A 342 -10.84 -22.59 4.96
CA GLU A 342 -9.86 -23.65 5.20
C GLU A 342 -8.51 -23.12 5.73
N MET A 343 -8.37 -21.80 5.86
CA MET A 343 -7.14 -21.15 6.36
C MET A 343 -7.08 -21.15 7.90
N GLU A 344 -8.22 -21.32 8.58
CA GLU A 344 -8.36 -21.29 10.06
C GLU A 344 -8.21 -22.66 10.76
N ARG A 345 -7.79 -23.72 10.04
CA ARG A 345 -7.54 -25.07 10.59
C ARG A 345 -6.15 -25.57 10.24
#